data_AF-A0A7C3TVX1-F1
#
_entry.id   AF-A0A7C3TVX1-F1
#
_cell.length_a   1.000
_cell.length_b   1.000
_cell.length_c   1.000
_cell.angle_alpha   90.00
_cell.angle_beta   90.00
_cell.angle_gamma   90.00
#
_symmetry.space_group_name_H-M   'P 1'
#
loop_
_entity.id
_entity.type
_entity.pdbx_description
1 polymer ?
#
loop_
_entity_poly.entity_id
_entity_poly.type
_entity_poly.pdbx_seq_one_letter_code
_entity_poly.pdbx_strand_id
1 'polypeptide(L)'
;MELPQYSVKPSVSRTLFPQFFKLAALWVAFYFGVWINFFLLQMDFPLWLTILLITILIILFFAQLAITKSKVDKYHYDFFSNRVEFYGEKLKSIMYSDIEEIKTSKNIFDSIFGTGTVILSKNFKITNVKNYIEIQNYLNQLIQNFRAYRMQEFTAQQGE
;
A
#
# COMPACT_ATOMS: atom_id res chain seq x y z
N MET A 1 11.14 -21.51 14.25
CA MET A 1 10.42 -20.45 13.51
C MET A 1 11.32 -20.02 12.38
N GLU A 2 10.86 -20.05 11.14
CA GLU A 2 11.63 -19.54 10.00
C GLU A 2 11.75 -18.01 10.15
N LEU A 3 12.97 -17.48 10.03
CA LEU A 3 13.20 -16.04 10.03
C LEU A 3 13.06 -15.50 8.60
N PRO A 4 12.46 -14.32 8.40
CA PRO A 4 12.39 -13.70 7.09
C PRO A 4 13.82 -13.34 6.62
N GLN A 5 14.13 -13.67 5.37
CA GLN A 5 15.44 -13.36 4.78
C GLN A 5 15.55 -11.87 4.43
N TYR A 6 14.42 -11.26 4.07
CA TYR A 6 14.33 -9.87 3.70
C TYR A 6 12.94 -9.33 4.06
N SER A 7 12.85 -8.05 4.41
CA SER A 7 11.59 -7.37 4.72
C SER A 7 11.54 -6.01 4.04
N VAL A 8 10.41 -5.71 3.39
CA VAL A 8 10.18 -4.45 2.69
C VAL A 8 8.94 -3.76 3.22
N LYS A 9 9.07 -2.47 3.51
CA LYS A 9 7.94 -1.63 3.91
C LYS A 9 7.40 -0.84 2.71
N PRO A 10 6.07 -0.72 2.57
CA PRO A 10 5.48 0.20 1.63
C PRO A 10 5.80 1.64 2.02
N SER A 11 5.93 2.51 1.02
CA SER A 11 6.15 3.93 1.23
C SER A 11 4.92 4.58 1.85
N VAL A 12 5.12 5.15 3.04
CA VAL A 12 4.08 5.86 3.80
C VAL A 12 3.56 7.07 3.02
N SER A 13 4.48 7.87 2.43
CA SER A 13 4.13 9.07 1.66
C SER A 13 3.20 8.75 0.49
N ARG A 14 3.50 7.67 -0.24
CA ARG A 14 2.70 7.23 -1.39
C ARG A 14 1.29 6.78 -0.99
N THR A 15 1.16 6.19 0.20
CA THR A 15 -0.13 5.73 0.73
C THR A 15 -0.97 6.88 1.28
N LEU A 16 -0.36 7.90 1.89
CA LEU A 16 -1.05 9.06 2.45
C LEU A 16 -1.57 10.02 1.36
N PHE A 17 -0.85 10.15 0.24
CA PHE A 17 -1.18 11.16 -0.76
C PHE A 17 -2.58 11.03 -1.38
N PRO A 18 -3.06 9.86 -1.84
CA PRO A 18 -4.43 9.74 -2.34
C PRO A 18 -5.48 10.05 -1.26
N GLN A 19 -5.18 9.72 -0.01
CA GLN A 19 -6.09 10.00 1.11
C GLN A 19 -6.17 11.50 1.41
N PHE A 20 -5.06 12.23 1.25
CA PHE A 20 -5.03 13.68 1.34
C PHE A 20 -6.04 14.32 0.37
N PHE A 21 -6.01 13.94 -0.92
CA PHE A 21 -6.96 14.49 -1.90
C PHE A 21 -8.39 14.07 -1.61
N LYS A 22 -8.62 12.83 -1.18
CA LYS A 22 -9.95 12.38 -0.78
C LYS A 22 -10.51 13.22 0.37
N LEU A 23 -9.69 13.53 1.38
CA LEU A 23 -10.10 14.37 2.50
C LEU A 23 -10.31 15.83 2.07
N ALA A 24 -9.39 16.38 1.28
CA ALA A 24 -9.52 17.74 0.76
C ALA A 24 -10.80 17.92 -0.08
N ALA A 25 -11.12 16.94 -0.93
CA ALA A 25 -12.36 16.95 -1.69
C ALA A 25 -13.60 16.87 -0.79
N LEU A 26 -13.57 16.03 0.24
CA LEU A 26 -14.66 15.92 1.22
C LEU A 26 -14.86 17.24 1.99
N TRP A 27 -13.77 17.91 2.36
CA TRP A 27 -13.82 19.22 3.01
C TRP A 27 -14.48 20.28 2.16
N VAL A 28 -14.08 20.37 0.89
CA VAL A 28 -14.67 21.31 -0.06
C VAL A 28 -16.16 21.02 -0.19
N ALA A 29 -16.55 19.76 -0.40
CA ALA A 29 -17.95 19.38 -0.50
C ALA A 29 -18.77 19.71 0.77
N PHE A 30 -18.21 19.43 1.95
CA PHE A 30 -18.86 19.74 3.23
C PHE A 30 -19.04 21.25 3.43
N TYR A 31 -17.98 22.03 3.18
CA TYR A 31 -18.03 23.49 3.26
C TYR A 31 -19.08 24.06 2.30
N PHE A 32 -19.08 23.61 1.03
CA PHE A 32 -20.08 24.01 0.06
C PHE A 32 -21.50 23.64 0.50
N GLY A 33 -21.70 22.45 1.07
CA GLY A 33 -23.00 22.03 1.60
C GLY A 33 -23.51 22.95 2.70
N VAL A 34 -22.65 23.31 3.67
CA VAL A 34 -23.01 24.27 4.71
C VAL A 34 -23.29 25.65 4.11
N TRP A 35 -22.43 26.13 3.22
CA TRP A 35 -22.59 27.43 2.56
C TRP A 35 -23.89 27.54 1.76
N ILE A 36 -24.25 26.50 0.99
CA ILE A 36 -25.51 26.45 0.24
C ILE A 36 -26.72 26.53 1.17
N ASN A 37 -26.69 25.88 2.34
CA ASN A 37 -27.79 25.97 3.31
C ASN A 37 -28.00 27.41 3.79
N PHE A 38 -26.92 28.14 4.10
CA PHE A 38 -27.01 29.55 4.50
C PHE A 38 -27.48 30.44 3.34
N PHE A 39 -26.98 30.18 2.13
CA PHE A 39 -27.39 30.89 0.93
C PHE A 39 -28.89 30.73 0.66
N LEU A 40 -29.44 29.51 0.80
CA LEU A 40 -30.87 29.23 0.64
C LEU A 40 -31.72 29.90 1.72
N LEU A 41 -31.20 29.98 2.95
CA LEU A 41 -31.86 30.67 4.07
C LEU A 41 -31.73 32.19 4.00
N GLN A 42 -31.00 32.74 3.03
CA GLN A 42 -30.67 34.17 2.92
C GLN A 42 -30.06 34.75 4.20
N MET A 43 -29.30 33.91 4.92
CA MET A 43 -28.61 34.29 6.14
C MET A 43 -27.14 34.58 5.85
N ASP A 44 -26.61 35.65 6.42
CA ASP A 44 -25.18 35.90 6.40
C ASP A 44 -24.44 34.80 7.18
N PHE A 45 -23.34 34.31 6.60
CA PHE A 45 -22.54 33.26 7.23
C PHE A 45 -21.69 33.87 8.36
N PRO A 46 -21.96 33.54 9.64
CA PRO A 46 -21.25 34.19 10.72
C PRO A 46 -19.79 33.74 10.77
N LEU A 47 -18.88 34.69 10.95
CA LEU A 47 -17.43 34.45 10.94
C LEU A 47 -17.00 33.43 11.99
N TRP A 48 -17.59 33.44 13.19
CA TRP A 48 -17.27 32.49 14.26
C TRP A 48 -17.57 31.04 13.85
N LEU A 49 -18.65 30.82 13.08
CA LEU A 49 -19.01 29.49 12.59
C LEU A 49 -18.06 29.04 11.48
N THR A 50 -17.58 29.97 10.65
CA THR A 50 -16.50 29.71 9.67
C THR A 50 -15.24 29.21 10.37
N ILE A 51 -14.78 29.93 11.39
CA ILE A 51 -13.59 29.56 12.17
C ILE A 51 -13.78 28.20 12.83
N LEU A 52 -14.93 27.97 13.46
CA LEU A 52 -15.25 26.70 14.10
C LEU A 52 -15.22 25.54 13.09
N LEU A 53 -15.83 25.72 11.92
CA LEU A 53 -15.86 24.71 10.87
C LEU A 53 -14.45 24.39 10.35
N ILE A 54 -13.65 25.42 10.01
CA ILE A 54 -12.26 25.23 9.57
C ILE A 54 -11.43 24.52 10.65
N THR A 55 -11.60 24.89 11.91
CA THR A 55 -10.87 24.29 13.03
C THR A 55 -11.20 22.81 13.19
N ILE A 56 -12.48 22.46 13.18
CA ILE A 56 -12.93 21.05 13.25
C ILE A 56 -12.39 20.26 12.06
N LEU A 57 -12.47 20.82 10.86
CA LEU A 57 -11.92 20.17 9.68
C LEU A 57 -10.44 19.87 9.89
N ILE A 58 -9.61 20.87 10.17
CA ILE A 58 -8.16 20.72 10.40
C ILE A 58 -7.85 19.61 11.41
N ILE A 59 -8.56 19.58 12.56
CA ILE A 59 -8.40 18.54 13.58
C ILE A 59 -8.69 17.15 13.00
N LEU A 60 -9.81 16.98 12.30
CA LEU A 60 -10.20 15.71 11.70
C LEU A 60 -9.18 15.22 10.66
N PHE A 61 -8.55 16.13 9.92
CA PHE A 61 -7.53 15.77 8.95
C PHE A 61 -6.24 15.29 9.58
N PHE A 62 -5.74 15.99 10.61
CA PHE A 62 -4.57 15.52 11.34
C PHE A 62 -4.85 14.19 12.04
N ALA A 63 -6.04 14.02 12.63
CA ALA A 63 -6.45 12.76 13.23
C ALA A 63 -6.45 11.62 12.20
N GLN A 64 -7.03 11.83 11.02
CA GLN A 64 -7.05 10.83 9.96
C GLN A 64 -5.65 10.50 9.45
N LEU A 65 -4.78 11.49 9.22
CA LEU A 65 -3.41 11.26 8.80
C LEU A 65 -2.62 10.46 9.83
N ALA A 66 -2.78 10.78 11.13
CA ALA A 66 -2.14 10.05 12.22
C ALA A 66 -2.60 8.59 12.27
N ILE A 67 -3.90 8.33 12.15
CA ILE A 67 -4.46 6.97 12.11
C ILE A 67 -3.92 6.20 10.90
N THR A 68 -3.93 6.79 9.70
CA THR A 68 -3.42 6.13 8.51
C THR A 68 -1.93 5.85 8.62
N LYS A 69 -1.12 6.82 9.06
CA LYS A 69 0.31 6.63 9.26
C LYS A 69 0.58 5.45 10.20
N SER A 70 -0.08 5.43 11.36
CA SER A 70 0.04 4.34 12.34
C SER A 70 -0.34 2.97 11.78
N LYS A 71 -1.34 2.90 10.90
CA LYS A 71 -1.71 1.66 10.19
C LYS A 71 -0.62 1.24 9.20
N VAL A 72 -0.15 2.16 8.35
CA VAL A 72 0.80 1.86 7.27
C VAL A 72 2.20 1.54 7.81
N ASP A 73 2.61 2.14 8.93
CA ASP A 73 3.91 1.86 9.56
C ASP A 73 4.04 0.40 10.03
N LYS A 74 2.90 -0.27 10.28
CA LYS A 74 2.83 -1.70 10.61
C LYS A 74 2.87 -2.59 9.38
N TYR A 75 2.64 -2.04 8.18
CA TYR A 75 2.60 -2.84 6.96
C TYR A 75 4.01 -3.22 6.50
N HIS A 76 4.19 -4.48 6.16
CA HIS A 76 5.45 -4.99 5.62
C HIS A 76 5.23 -6.26 4.80
N TYR A 77 6.16 -6.49 3.90
CA TYR A 77 6.27 -7.70 3.08
C TYR A 77 7.51 -8.46 3.53
N ASP A 78 7.31 -9.69 3.99
CA ASP A 78 8.37 -10.57 4.43
C ASP A 78 8.62 -11.66 3.41
N PHE A 79 9.88 -11.85 3.07
CA PHE A 79 10.35 -12.80 2.08
C PHE A 79 10.97 -13.98 2.80
N PHE A 80 10.37 -15.15 2.63
CA PHE A 80 10.86 -16.43 3.14
C PHE A 80 11.49 -17.24 2.02
N SER A 81 12.06 -18.39 2.37
CA SER A 81 12.69 -19.32 1.42
C SER A 81 11.72 -19.88 0.37
N ASN A 82 10.44 -20.02 0.71
CA ASN A 82 9.42 -20.65 -0.14
C ASN A 82 8.22 -19.76 -0.47
N ARG A 83 8.08 -18.60 0.16
CA ARG A 83 6.88 -17.75 0.07
C ARG A 83 7.15 -16.29 0.38
N VAL A 84 6.22 -15.44 -0.02
CA VAL A 84 6.12 -14.05 0.42
C VAL A 84 4.88 -13.90 1.28
N GLU A 85 5.01 -13.24 2.42
CA GLU A 85 3.89 -12.88 3.28
C GLU A 85 3.72 -11.36 3.34
N PHE A 86 2.47 -10.91 3.34
CA PHE A 86 2.09 -9.53 3.54
C PHE A 86 1.37 -9.39 4.87
N TYR A 87 1.99 -8.64 5.77
CA TYR A 87 1.45 -8.26 7.07
C TYR A 87 0.79 -6.90 6.93
N GLY A 88 -0.52 -6.88 6.66
CA GLY A 88 -1.29 -5.66 6.46
C GLY A 88 -2.64 -5.68 7.15
N GLU A 89 -3.66 -5.08 6.53
CA GLU A 89 -5.06 -5.21 7.02
C GLU A 89 -5.54 -6.65 7.08
N LYS A 90 -5.09 -7.47 6.13
CA LYS A 90 -5.32 -8.90 6.07
C LYS A 90 -4.00 -9.58 5.78
N LEU A 91 -3.68 -10.62 6.55
CA LEU A 91 -2.56 -11.49 6.25
C LEU A 91 -2.82 -12.11 4.88
N LYS A 92 -1.85 -12.00 3.98
CA LYS A 92 -1.86 -12.68 2.68
C LYS A 92 -0.53 -13.36 2.51
N SER A 93 -0.52 -14.52 1.87
CA SER A 93 0.71 -15.21 1.49
C SER A 93 0.61 -15.72 0.07
N ILE A 94 1.76 -15.91 -0.58
CA ILE A 94 1.88 -16.58 -1.87
C ILE A 94 3.14 -17.44 -1.88
N MET A 95 2.99 -18.71 -2.27
CA MET A 95 4.13 -19.62 -2.44
C MET A 95 4.84 -19.30 -3.76
N TYR A 96 6.16 -19.49 -3.81
CA TYR A 96 6.95 -19.31 -5.03
C TYR A 96 6.57 -20.29 -6.15
N SER A 97 5.98 -21.44 -5.78
CA SER A 97 5.38 -22.38 -6.74
C SER A 97 4.22 -21.78 -7.53
N ASP A 98 3.48 -20.85 -6.93
CA ASP A 98 2.23 -20.31 -7.49
C ASP A 98 2.47 -19.05 -8.31
N ILE A 99 3.74 -18.62 -8.41
CA ILE A 99 4.15 -17.45 -9.18
C ILE A 99 4.53 -17.91 -10.58
N GLU A 100 3.67 -17.61 -11.54
CA GLU A 100 3.91 -17.89 -12.97
C GLU A 100 4.91 -16.89 -13.56
N GLU A 101 4.64 -15.60 -13.41
CA GLU A 101 5.40 -14.51 -14.01
C GLU A 101 5.43 -13.29 -13.06
N ILE A 102 6.60 -12.68 -12.90
CA ILE A 102 6.75 -11.44 -12.14
C ILE A 102 6.66 -10.25 -13.09
N LYS A 103 5.63 -9.43 -12.93
CA LYS A 103 5.47 -8.17 -13.67
C LYS A 103 5.71 -6.98 -12.77
N THR A 104 6.18 -5.88 -13.35
CA THR A 104 6.20 -4.59 -12.65
C THR A 104 5.25 -3.61 -13.33
N SER A 105 4.59 -2.79 -12.52
CA SER A 105 3.72 -1.72 -13.01
C SER A 105 3.99 -0.44 -12.24
N LYS A 106 3.89 0.69 -12.95
CA LYS A 106 4.11 2.01 -12.39
C LYS A 106 2.97 2.93 -12.81
N ASN A 107 2.22 3.42 -11.83
CA ASN A 107 1.20 4.44 -12.05
C ASN A 107 1.81 5.85 -12.01
N ILE A 108 1.04 6.87 -12.41
CA ILE A 108 1.49 8.28 -12.42
C ILE A 108 2.03 8.70 -11.05
N PHE A 109 1.28 8.39 -9.98
CA PHE A 109 1.71 8.67 -8.61
C PHE A 109 2.99 7.91 -8.23
N ASP A 110 3.17 6.68 -8.73
CA ASP A 110 4.38 5.90 -8.44
C ASP A 110 5.62 6.59 -9.04
N SER A 111 5.45 7.31 -10.15
CA SER A 111 6.51 8.16 -10.73
C SER A 111 6.89 9.32 -9.85
N ILE A 112 5.90 10.01 -9.27
CA ILE A 112 6.12 11.15 -8.39
C ILE A 112 6.84 10.73 -7.10
N PHE A 113 6.47 9.57 -6.55
CA PHE A 113 7.01 9.09 -5.27
C PHE A 113 8.23 8.18 -5.40
N GLY A 114 8.69 7.88 -6.62
CA GLY A 114 9.77 6.93 -6.86
C GLY A 114 9.44 5.53 -6.34
N THR A 115 8.18 5.14 -6.38
CA THR A 115 7.71 3.82 -5.97
C THR A 115 7.31 2.99 -7.18
N GLY A 116 6.93 1.74 -6.95
CA GLY A 116 6.31 0.89 -7.96
C GLY A 116 5.52 -0.25 -7.34
N THR A 117 4.93 -1.07 -8.21
CA THR A 117 4.21 -2.28 -7.83
C THR A 117 4.83 -3.49 -8.52
N VAL A 118 5.13 -4.53 -7.74
CA VAL A 118 5.55 -5.85 -8.24
C VAL A 118 4.35 -6.78 -8.16
N ILE A 119 3.93 -7.32 -9.30
CA ILE A 119 2.78 -8.21 -9.44
C ILE A 119 3.31 -9.64 -9.47
N LEU A 120 2.94 -10.44 -8.45
CA LEU A 120 3.34 -11.85 -8.33
C LEU A 120 2.25 -12.79 -8.85
N SER A 121 0.99 -12.41 -8.66
CA SER A 121 -0.16 -13.12 -9.23
C SER A 121 -1.34 -12.16 -9.39
N LYS A 122 -2.45 -12.65 -9.93
CA LYS A 122 -3.71 -11.88 -10.01
C LYS A 122 -4.17 -11.37 -8.64
N ASN A 123 -3.91 -12.15 -7.58
CA ASN A 123 -4.41 -11.90 -6.23
C ASN A 123 -3.35 -11.38 -5.25
N PHE A 124 -2.07 -11.39 -5.63
CA PHE A 124 -0.96 -10.97 -4.77
C PHE A 124 -0.05 -9.95 -5.47
N LYS A 125 0.10 -8.78 -4.85
CA LYS A 125 0.91 -7.66 -5.36
C LYS A 125 1.67 -7.01 -4.21
N ILE A 126 2.94 -6.70 -4.44
CA ILE A 126 3.77 -5.89 -3.57
C ILE A 126 3.63 -4.45 -4.05
N THR A 127 2.95 -3.60 -3.29
CA THR A 127 2.52 -2.27 -3.74
C THR A 127 3.27 -1.15 -3.02
N ASN A 128 3.42 -0.01 -3.70
CA ASN A 128 3.97 1.23 -3.14
C ASN A 128 5.39 1.08 -2.57
N VAL A 129 6.20 0.15 -3.08
CA VAL A 129 7.57 -0.06 -2.60
C VAL A 129 8.56 0.77 -3.39
N LYS A 130 9.57 1.31 -2.69
CA LYS A 130 10.76 1.88 -3.35
C LYS A 130 11.63 0.74 -3.88
N ASN A 131 12.51 1.02 -4.82
CA ASN A 131 13.46 0.04 -5.37
C ASN A 131 12.76 -1.24 -5.86
N TYR A 132 11.62 -1.06 -6.54
CA TYR A 132 10.76 -2.17 -6.98
C TYR A 132 11.43 -3.04 -8.04
N ILE A 133 12.41 -2.49 -8.78
CA ILE A 133 13.19 -3.22 -9.79
C ILE A 133 14.17 -4.17 -9.10
N GLU A 134 14.84 -3.70 -8.05
CA GLU A 134 15.74 -4.50 -7.23
C GLU A 134 14.97 -5.62 -6.51
N ILE A 135 13.78 -5.31 -5.99
CA ILE A 135 12.88 -6.30 -5.39
C ILE A 135 12.44 -7.34 -6.43
N GLN A 136 12.11 -6.93 -7.66
CA GLN A 136 11.79 -7.86 -8.76
C GLN A 136 12.97 -8.78 -9.07
N ASN A 137 14.19 -8.23 -9.17
CA ASN A 137 15.40 -9.01 -9.45
C ASN A 137 15.70 -10.02 -8.34
N TYR A 138 15.57 -9.59 -7.08
CA TYR A 138 15.73 -10.46 -5.92
C TYR A 138 14.69 -11.60 -5.91
N LEU A 139 13.42 -11.29 -6.17
CA LEU A 139 12.37 -12.30 -6.29
C LEU A 139 12.61 -13.30 -7.42
N ASN A 140 13.09 -12.84 -8.58
CA ASN A 140 13.46 -13.72 -9.68
C ASN A 140 14.53 -14.73 -9.24
N GLN A 141 15.55 -14.29 -8.49
CA GLN A 141 16.58 -15.18 -7.94
C GLN A 141 16.02 -16.19 -6.95
N LEU A 142 15.17 -15.75 -6.01
CA LEU A 142 14.54 -16.65 -5.03
C LEU A 142 13.68 -17.72 -5.70
N ILE A 143 12.88 -17.34 -6.69
CA ILE A 143 12.02 -18.28 -7.42
C ILE A 143 12.85 -19.27 -8.24
N GLN A 144 13.90 -18.81 -8.92
CA GLN A 144 14.80 -19.70 -9.67
C GLN A 144 15.47 -20.72 -8.74
N ASN A 145 16.00 -20.27 -7.60
CA ASN A 145 16.61 -21.14 -6.61
C ASN A 145 15.61 -22.16 -6.04
N PHE A 146 14.40 -21.72 -5.71
CA PHE A 146 13.33 -22.58 -5.23
C PHE A 146 12.95 -23.66 -6.27
N ARG A 147 12.81 -23.30 -7.54
CA ARG A 147 12.51 -24.24 -8.63
C ARG A 147 13.64 -25.25 -8.86
N ALA A 148 14.90 -24.81 -8.81
CA ALA A 148 16.06 -25.68 -8.95
C ALA A 148 16.13 -26.71 -7.81
N TYR A 149 15.94 -26.27 -6.57
CA TYR A 149 15.90 -27.13 -5.39
C TYR A 149 14.79 -28.19 -5.51
N ARG A 150 13.58 -27.79 -5.90
CA ARG A 150 12.45 -28.72 -6.10
C ARG A 150 12.75 -29.76 -7.18
N MET A 151 13.36 -29.36 -8.29
CA MET A 151 13.72 -30.29 -9.37
C MET A 151 14.71 -31.37 -8.90
N GLN A 152 15.70 -30.99 -8.07
CA GLN A 152 16.64 -31.93 -7.49
C GLN A 152 15.96 -32.95 -6.57
N GLU A 153 15.05 -32.49 -5.70
CA GLU A 153 14.24 -33.39 -4.85
C GLU A 153 13.44 -34.40 -5.68
N PHE A 154 12.81 -33.96 -6.78
CA PHE A 154 12.06 -34.86 -7.67
C PHE A 154 12.97 -35.90 -8.35
N THR A 155 14.16 -35.51 -8.80
CA THR A 155 15.11 -36.46 -9.44
C THR A 155 15.65 -37.48 -8.46
N ALA A 156 15.90 -37.09 -7.20
CA ALA A 156 16.36 -38.01 -6.16
C ALA A 156 15.32 -39.09 -5.84
N GLN A 157 14.03 -38.72 -5.84
CA GLN A 157 12.93 -39.65 -5.57
C GLN A 157 12.65 -40.66 -6.70
N GLN A 158 13.11 -40.41 -7.92
CA GLN A 158 12.94 -41.34 -9.05
C GLN A 158 14.11 -42.30 -9.26
N GLY A 159 15.23 -42.07 -8.56
CA GLY A 159 16.43 -42.90 -8.66
C GLY A 159 16.50 -44.05 -7.65
N GLU A 160 15.49 -44.18 -6.78
CA GLU A 160 15.28 -45.29 -5.84
C GLU A 160 14.20 -46.25 -6.36
#